data_AF-A0A803Q4Q2-F1
#
_entry.id   AF-A0A803Q4Q2-F1
#
_cell.length_a   1.000
_cell.length_b   1.000
_cell.length_c   1.000
_cell.angle_alpha   90.00
_cell.angle_beta   90.00
_cell.angle_gamma   90.00
#
_symmetry.space_group_name_H-M   'P 1'
#
loop_
_entity.id
_entity.type
_entity.pdbx_description
1 polymer ?
#
loop_
_entity_poly.entity_id
_entity_poly.type
_entity_poly.pdbx_seq_one_letter_code
_entity_poly.pdbx_strand_id
1 'polypeptide(L)'
;MYSFAVVFVIFSLTFSPQLTHCRPNKLDDLIESTCKQTPNYNLCISSLQSDPRSSKATNVEGLGLQALDQCALNYGAILNGDIPQATEAFTKGDFKFAQQGSDDAANEANLCENEFTPSGSSPITQMNKDVHDVAVVTSSMAKMLLFAY
;
A
#
# COMPACT_ATOMS: atom_id res chain seq x y z
N MET A 1 16.76 -35.41 55.08
CA MET A 1 15.71 -34.56 55.69
C MET A 1 15.94 -33.14 55.21
N TYR A 2 15.36 -32.77 54.06
CA TYR A 2 15.46 -31.40 53.57
C TYR A 2 14.56 -30.52 54.45
N SER A 3 15.12 -29.45 55.02
CA SER A 3 14.39 -28.52 55.87
C SER A 3 13.21 -27.93 55.11
N PHE A 4 12.02 -27.91 55.71
CA PHE A 4 10.79 -27.36 55.12
C PHE A 4 10.97 -25.92 54.61
N ALA A 5 11.91 -25.16 55.19
CA ALA A 5 12.26 -23.82 54.73
C ALA A 5 12.89 -23.80 53.32
N VAL A 6 13.64 -24.84 52.93
CA VAL A 6 14.36 -24.88 51.64
C VAL A 6 13.40 -25.22 50.49
N VAL A 7 12.36 -26.03 50.73
CA VAL A 7 11.36 -26.38 49.71
C VAL A 7 10.48 -25.19 49.33
N PHE A 8 10.17 -24.30 50.29
CA PHE A 8 9.37 -23.09 50.05
C PHE A 8 10.08 -22.03 49.20
N VAL A 9 11.41 -21.91 49.32
CA VAL A 9 12.21 -20.94 48.53
C VAL A 9 12.35 -21.37 47.08
N ILE A 10 12.40 -22.68 46.80
CA ILE A 10 12.49 -23.20 45.42
C ILE A 10 11.15 -23.05 44.70
N PHE A 11 10.02 -23.25 45.40
CA PHE A 11 8.68 -23.06 44.82
C PHE A 11 8.38 -21.58 44.50
N SER A 12 8.98 -20.64 45.22
CA SER A 12 8.83 -19.19 44.98
C SER A 12 9.74 -18.63 43.88
N LEU A 13 10.78 -19.37 43.45
CA LEU A 13 11.67 -18.98 42.34
C LEU A 13 11.28 -19.56 40.98
N THR A 14 10.38 -20.54 40.92
CA THR A 14 9.90 -21.13 39.64
C THR A 14 8.44 -20.86 39.33
N PHE A 15 7.73 -20.08 40.16
CA PHE A 15 6.41 -19.55 39.83
C PHE A 15 6.50 -18.07 39.50
N SER A 16 7.19 -17.74 38.40
CA SER A 16 6.87 -16.50 37.70
C SER A 16 5.45 -16.68 37.16
N PRO A 17 4.47 -15.85 37.55
CA PRO A 17 3.25 -15.81 36.77
C PRO A 17 3.71 -15.33 35.39
N GLN A 18 3.57 -16.18 34.38
CA GLN A 18 3.33 -15.65 33.06
C GLN A 18 1.99 -14.91 33.16
N LEU A 19 2.03 -13.67 33.65
CA LEU A 19 1.35 -12.63 32.91
C LEU A 19 1.89 -12.82 31.51
N THR A 20 1.03 -13.28 30.60
CA THR A 20 1.13 -12.91 29.20
C THR A 20 1.55 -11.46 29.20
N HIS A 21 2.86 -11.25 29.02
CA HIS A 21 3.42 -9.93 28.94
C HIS A 21 2.70 -9.36 27.74
N CYS A 22 1.84 -8.36 27.94
CA CYS A 22 1.49 -7.45 26.88
C CYS A 22 2.84 -6.97 26.37
N ARG A 23 3.35 -7.58 25.31
CA ARG A 23 4.27 -6.89 24.43
C ARG A 23 3.36 -5.81 23.88
N PRO A 24 3.46 -4.53 24.31
CA PRO A 24 2.61 -3.52 23.72
C PRO A 24 2.88 -3.59 22.21
N ASN A 25 1.88 -3.97 21.43
CA ASN A 25 2.02 -3.87 19.99
C ASN A 25 2.11 -2.38 19.71
N LYS A 26 3.13 -1.98 18.96
CA LYS A 26 3.25 -0.59 18.47
C LYS A 26 1.99 -0.13 17.72
N LEU A 27 1.21 -1.08 17.20
CA LEU A 27 -0.14 -0.89 16.65
C LEU A 27 -1.17 -0.42 17.69
N ASP A 28 -1.18 -1.07 18.86
CA ASP A 28 -2.11 -0.74 19.95
C ASP A 28 -1.80 0.69 20.43
N ASP A 29 -0.51 1.06 20.51
CA ASP A 29 -0.08 2.42 20.86
C ASP A 29 -0.53 3.48 19.82
N LEU A 30 -0.51 3.15 18.52
CA LEU A 30 -0.92 4.07 17.46
C LEU A 30 -2.44 4.24 17.42
N ILE A 31 -3.19 3.14 17.44
CA ILE A 31 -4.66 3.16 17.50
C ILE A 31 -5.11 3.91 18.76
N GLU A 32 -4.45 3.66 19.90
CA GLU A 32 -4.73 4.34 21.16
C GLU A 32 -4.42 5.85 21.09
N SER A 33 -3.28 6.26 20.52
CA SER A 33 -2.92 7.68 20.39
C SER A 33 -3.81 8.45 19.40
N THR A 34 -4.29 7.79 18.35
CA THR A 34 -5.26 8.35 17.40
C THR A 34 -6.64 8.45 18.03
N CYS A 35 -7.15 7.39 18.67
CA CYS A 35 -8.49 7.37 19.22
C CYS A 35 -8.65 8.29 20.45
N LYS A 36 -7.57 8.56 21.20
CA LYS A 36 -7.56 9.57 22.29
C LYS A 36 -7.83 11.00 21.83
N GLN A 37 -7.61 11.32 20.56
CA GLN A 37 -7.89 12.64 19.99
C GLN A 37 -9.34 12.77 19.51
N THR A 38 -10.15 11.72 19.66
CA THR A 38 -11.55 11.71 19.22
C THR A 38 -12.50 11.84 20.42
N PRO A 39 -13.66 12.50 20.26
CA PRO A 39 -14.65 12.59 21.32
C PRO A 39 -15.34 11.24 21.63
N ASN A 40 -15.17 10.23 20.77
CA ASN A 40 -15.80 8.91 20.91
C ASN A 40 -14.76 7.78 20.79
N TYR A 41 -13.87 7.70 21.79
CA TYR A 41 -12.76 6.75 21.86
C TYR A 41 -13.18 5.30 21.55
N ASN A 42 -14.20 4.78 22.25
CA ASN A 42 -14.62 3.37 22.09
C ASN A 42 -15.13 3.04 20.68
N LEU A 43 -15.84 3.98 20.05
CA LEU A 43 -16.34 3.82 18.68
C LEU A 43 -15.20 3.86 17.67
N CYS A 44 -14.18 4.70 17.91
CA CYS A 44 -12.96 4.76 17.10
C CYS A 44 -12.19 3.43 17.15
N ILE A 45 -11.98 2.87 18.34
CA ILE A 45 -11.29 1.59 18.53
C ILE A 45 -12.03 0.47 17.79
N SER A 46 -13.35 0.33 17.99
CA SER A 46 -14.12 -0.75 17.37
C SER A 46 -14.15 -0.64 15.84
N SER A 47 -14.20 0.59 15.31
CA SER A 47 -14.22 0.82 13.87
C SER A 47 -12.87 0.48 13.23
N LEU A 48 -11.77 0.95 13.81
CA LEU A 48 -10.42 0.68 13.29
C LEU A 48 -10.02 -0.79 13.44
N GLN A 49 -10.42 -1.47 14.51
CA GLN A 49 -10.12 -2.89 14.68
C GLN A 49 -10.97 -3.79 13.77
N SER A 50 -12.17 -3.33 13.37
CA SER A 50 -13.06 -4.08 12.48
C SER A 50 -12.63 -4.05 11.02
N ASP A 51 -11.77 -3.10 10.61
CA ASP A 51 -11.27 -3.00 9.25
C ASP A 51 -9.97 -3.80 9.10
N PRO A 52 -9.95 -4.91 8.33
CA PRO A 52 -8.74 -5.69 8.12
C PRO A 52 -7.59 -4.91 7.46
N ARG A 53 -7.88 -3.77 6.81
CA ARG A 53 -6.86 -2.88 6.23
C ARG A 53 -6.13 -2.07 7.31
N SER A 54 -6.79 -1.75 8.42
CA SER A 54 -6.19 -1.06 9.57
C SER A 54 -5.17 -1.92 10.31
N SER A 55 -5.25 -3.25 10.16
CA SER A 55 -4.27 -4.20 10.70
C SER A 55 -2.96 -4.30 9.90
N LYS A 56 -2.91 -3.74 8.68
CA LYS A 56 -1.73 -3.78 7.78
C LYS A 56 -0.87 -2.52 7.89
N ALA A 57 -1.42 -1.37 8.27
CA ALA A 57 -0.72 -0.09 8.36
C ALA A 57 -0.06 0.17 9.73
N THR A 58 0.51 -0.85 10.37
CA THR A 58 0.94 -0.79 11.78
C THR A 58 2.35 -0.26 12.00
N ASN A 59 3.14 -0.20 10.92
CA ASN A 59 4.49 0.33 10.87
C ASN A 59 4.83 0.75 9.42
N VAL A 60 6.00 1.37 9.25
CA VAL A 60 6.49 1.82 7.93
C VAL A 60 6.64 0.66 6.94
N GLU A 61 6.91 -0.56 7.44
CA GLU A 61 7.02 -1.77 6.60
C GLU A 61 5.66 -2.15 6.00
N GLY A 62 4.59 -2.14 6.79
CA GLY A 62 3.24 -2.43 6.33
C GLY A 62 2.70 -1.41 5.33
N LEU A 63 3.03 -0.12 5.53
CA LEU A 63 2.74 0.93 4.54
C LEU A 63 3.54 0.72 3.24
N GLY A 64 4.81 0.34 3.34
CA GLY A 64 5.63 0.02 2.17
C GLY A 64 5.11 -1.17 1.38
N LEU A 65 4.66 -2.24 2.06
CA LEU A 65 4.03 -3.40 1.41
C LEU A 65 2.74 -3.00 0.68
N GLN A 66 1.90 -2.17 1.28
CA GLN A 66 0.69 -1.68 0.64
C GLN A 66 1.00 -0.85 -0.61
N ALA A 67 1.99 0.06 -0.55
CA ALA A 67 2.39 0.85 -1.70
C ALA A 67 2.92 -0.01 -2.85
N LEU A 68 3.69 -1.07 -2.54
CA LEU A 68 4.14 -2.05 -3.52
C LEU A 68 2.99 -2.86 -4.13
N ASP A 69 2.04 -3.33 -3.31
CA ASP A 69 0.85 -4.05 -3.78
C ASP A 69 0.04 -3.17 -4.75
N GLN A 70 -0.18 -1.89 -4.41
CA GLN A 70 -0.95 -0.97 -5.25
C GLN A 70 -0.19 -0.58 -6.52
N CYS A 71 1.13 -0.39 -6.44
CA CYS A 71 1.95 -0.18 -7.64
C CYS A 71 1.89 -1.39 -8.59
N ALA A 72 1.92 -2.63 -8.06
CA ALA A 72 1.78 -3.83 -8.87
C ALA A 72 0.42 -3.93 -9.56
N LEU A 73 -0.65 -3.48 -8.90
CA LEU A 73 -1.98 -3.39 -9.53
C LEU A 73 -2.01 -2.39 -10.67
N ASN A 74 -1.44 -1.19 -10.47
CA ASN A 74 -1.36 -0.17 -11.51
C ASN A 74 -0.57 -0.69 -12.72
N TYR A 75 0.63 -1.23 -12.52
CA TYR A 75 1.39 -1.83 -13.63
C TYR A 75 0.69 -3.04 -14.27
N GLY A 76 -0.11 -3.78 -13.49
CA GLY A 76 -0.96 -4.83 -14.01
C GLY A 76 -2.01 -4.30 -15.00
N ALA A 77 -2.61 -3.14 -14.73
CA ALA A 77 -3.56 -2.50 -15.64
C ALA A 77 -2.86 -1.94 -16.90
N ILE A 78 -1.71 -1.27 -16.75
CA ILE A 78 -0.86 -0.84 -17.87
C ILE A 78 -0.56 -2.00 -18.83
N LEU A 79 -0.04 -3.11 -18.29
CA LEU A 79 0.48 -4.21 -19.11
C LEU A 79 -0.62 -5.09 -19.72
N ASN A 80 -1.74 -5.27 -19.01
CA ASN A 80 -2.79 -6.20 -19.43
C ASN A 80 -4.03 -5.52 -20.02
N GLY A 81 -4.20 -4.22 -19.84
CA GLY A 81 -5.32 -3.43 -20.33
C GLY A 81 -4.87 -2.36 -21.32
N ASP A 82 -4.14 -1.37 -20.83
CA ASP A 82 -3.87 -0.13 -21.56
C ASP A 82 -2.99 -0.32 -22.79
N ILE A 83 -1.87 -1.05 -22.65
CA ILE A 83 -0.97 -1.34 -23.78
C ILE A 83 -1.68 -2.19 -24.83
N PRO A 84 -2.35 -3.31 -24.50
CA PRO A 84 -3.14 -4.07 -25.46
C PRO A 84 -4.21 -3.24 -26.16
N GLN A 85 -4.97 -2.44 -25.41
CA GLN A 85 -6.01 -1.56 -25.95
C GLN A 85 -5.41 -0.57 -26.95
N ALA A 86 -4.36 0.16 -26.55
CA ALA A 86 -3.74 1.17 -27.40
C ALA A 86 -3.15 0.55 -28.67
N THR A 87 -2.49 -0.61 -28.54
CA THR A 87 -1.89 -1.34 -29.68
C THR A 87 -2.95 -1.80 -30.68
N GLU A 88 -4.03 -2.41 -30.20
CA GLU A 88 -5.14 -2.83 -31.04
C GLU A 88 -5.82 -1.63 -31.72
N ALA A 89 -6.02 -0.56 -30.97
CA ALA A 89 -6.62 0.68 -31.44
C ALA A 89 -5.78 1.35 -32.54
N PHE A 90 -4.45 1.44 -32.38
CA PHE A 90 -3.54 1.91 -33.43
C PHE A 90 -3.64 1.04 -34.70
N THR A 91 -3.70 -0.28 -34.54
CA THR A 91 -3.79 -1.22 -35.67
C THR A 91 -5.11 -1.08 -36.45
N LYS A 92 -6.21 -0.79 -35.74
CA LYS A 92 -7.55 -0.65 -36.32
C LYS A 92 -7.87 0.79 -36.78
N GLY A 93 -6.99 1.75 -36.49
CA GLY A 93 -7.23 3.17 -36.76
C GLY A 93 -8.20 3.85 -35.78
N ASP A 94 -8.48 3.23 -34.63
CA ASP A 94 -9.32 3.82 -33.58
C ASP A 94 -8.48 4.71 -32.65
N PHE A 95 -8.01 5.84 -33.17
CA PHE A 95 -7.03 6.66 -32.46
C PHE A 95 -7.57 7.29 -31.16
N LYS A 96 -8.89 7.28 -30.96
CA LYS A 96 -9.49 7.75 -29.70
C LYS A 96 -9.15 6.79 -28.57
N PHE A 97 -9.33 5.48 -28.78
CA PHE A 97 -8.94 4.48 -27.79
C PHE A 97 -7.43 4.32 -27.68
N ALA A 98 -6.67 4.59 -28.75
CA ALA A 98 -5.21 4.63 -28.69
C ALA A 98 -4.71 5.76 -27.78
N GLN A 99 -5.31 6.96 -27.92
CA GLN A 99 -5.01 8.08 -27.04
C GLN A 99 -5.40 7.75 -25.60
N GLN A 100 -6.62 7.23 -25.39
CA GLN A 100 -7.12 6.91 -24.05
C GLN A 100 -6.22 5.90 -23.33
N GLY A 101 -5.91 4.75 -23.94
CA GLY A 101 -5.04 3.76 -23.29
C GLY A 101 -3.65 4.32 -22.98
N SER A 102 -3.14 5.23 -23.81
CA SER A 102 -1.87 5.91 -23.53
C SER A 102 -1.97 6.92 -22.38
N ASP A 103 -3.07 7.67 -22.28
CA ASP A 103 -3.31 8.61 -21.18
C ASP A 103 -3.51 7.85 -19.85
N ASP A 104 -4.22 6.72 -19.88
CA ASP A 104 -4.46 5.85 -18.71
C ASP A 104 -3.13 5.26 -18.21
N ALA A 105 -2.29 4.72 -19.11
CA ALA A 105 -0.98 4.18 -18.74
C ALA A 105 -0.06 5.24 -18.10
N ALA A 106 -0.10 6.48 -18.58
CA ALA A 106 0.64 7.59 -17.99
C ALA A 106 0.15 7.90 -16.57
N ASN A 107 -1.17 7.93 -16.37
CA ASN A 107 -1.78 8.19 -15.08
C ASN A 107 -1.47 7.07 -14.08
N GLU A 108 -1.55 5.80 -14.49
CA GLU A 108 -1.27 4.66 -13.63
C GLU A 108 0.18 4.58 -13.18
N ALA A 109 1.13 4.96 -14.04
CA ALA A 109 2.55 5.09 -13.66
C ALA A 109 2.76 6.18 -12.59
N ASN A 110 2.09 7.33 -12.74
CA ASN A 110 2.10 8.39 -11.72
C ASN A 110 1.40 7.96 -10.43
N LEU A 111 0.30 7.20 -10.52
CA LEU A 111 -0.38 6.66 -9.35
C LEU A 111 0.56 5.74 -8.56
N CYS A 112 1.31 4.84 -9.22
CA CYS A 112 2.32 4.04 -8.52
C CYS A 112 3.32 4.91 -7.76
N GLU A 113 3.83 6.00 -8.34
CA GLU A 113 4.76 6.90 -7.64
C GLU A 113 4.10 7.55 -6.40
N ASN A 114 2.84 7.95 -6.54
CA ASN A 114 2.11 8.66 -5.49
C ASN A 114 1.77 7.77 -4.28
N GLU A 115 1.67 6.45 -4.44
CA GLU A 115 1.45 5.52 -3.33
C GLU A 115 2.55 5.56 -2.26
N PHE A 116 3.74 6.04 -2.62
CA PHE A 116 4.87 6.16 -1.69
C PHE A 116 4.87 7.49 -0.92
N THR A 117 3.94 8.40 -1.22
CA THR A 117 3.82 9.68 -0.51
C THR A 117 2.99 9.51 0.79
N PRO A 118 3.33 10.23 1.88
CA PRO A 118 4.41 11.21 2.04
C PRO A 118 5.77 10.57 2.40
N SER A 119 5.86 9.23 2.45
CA SER A 119 7.04 8.50 2.92
C SER A 119 8.28 8.67 2.04
N GLY A 120 8.11 9.03 0.77
CA GLY A 120 9.18 9.35 -0.16
C GLY A 120 8.81 9.00 -1.60
N SER A 121 9.84 8.66 -2.36
CA SER A 121 9.72 8.18 -3.74
C SER A 121 9.70 6.66 -3.79
N SER A 122 9.08 6.10 -4.83
CA SER A 122 9.10 4.66 -5.04
C SER A 122 10.51 4.15 -5.36
N PRO A 123 10.81 2.85 -5.14
CA PRO A 123 12.06 2.24 -5.60
C PRO A 123 12.24 2.26 -7.14
N ILE A 124 11.17 2.56 -7.88
CA ILE A 124 11.14 2.55 -9.35
C ILE A 124 10.79 3.91 -9.95
N THR A 125 11.03 5.02 -9.24
CA THR A 125 10.67 6.38 -9.69
C THR A 125 11.13 6.71 -11.10
N GLN A 126 12.32 6.29 -11.50
CA GLN A 126 12.80 6.55 -12.86
C GLN A 126 11.96 5.76 -13.89
N MET A 127 11.61 4.51 -13.59
CA MET A 127 10.76 3.71 -14.46
C MET A 127 9.34 4.28 -14.54
N ASN A 128 8.77 4.75 -13.43
CA ASN A 128 7.47 5.44 -13.44
C ASN A 128 7.50 6.65 -14.38
N LYS A 129 8.56 7.46 -14.32
CA LYS A 129 8.76 8.60 -15.22
C LYS A 129 8.92 8.18 -16.68
N ASP A 130 9.75 7.17 -16.94
CA ASP A 130 9.99 6.71 -18.31
C ASP A 130 8.71 6.17 -18.95
N VAL A 131 7.91 5.39 -18.20
CA VAL A 131 6.61 4.88 -18.65
C VAL A 131 5.62 6.03 -18.87
N HIS A 132 5.52 6.95 -17.92
CA HIS A 132 4.70 8.14 -18.07
C HIS A 132 5.05 8.94 -19.34
N ASP A 133 6.33 9.26 -19.53
CA ASP A 133 6.78 10.12 -20.63
C ASP A 133 6.57 9.45 -21.99
N VAL A 134 6.88 8.16 -22.11
CA VAL A 134 6.62 7.38 -23.34
C VAL A 134 5.12 7.30 -23.63
N ALA A 135 4.29 7.11 -22.60
CA ALA A 135 2.84 7.03 -22.75
C ALA A 135 2.25 8.39 -23.17
N VAL A 136 2.68 9.51 -22.58
CA VAL A 136 2.27 10.87 -22.99
C VAL A 136 2.68 11.20 -24.43
N VAL A 137 3.89 10.83 -24.84
CA VAL A 137 4.33 11.00 -26.24
C VAL A 137 3.44 10.17 -27.18
N THR A 138 3.13 8.93 -26.81
CA THR A 138 2.27 8.04 -27.60
C THR A 138 0.83 8.56 -27.69
N SER A 139 0.29 9.08 -26.59
CA SER A 139 -1.00 9.78 -26.55
C SER A 139 -1.01 10.97 -27.52
N SER A 140 0.06 11.76 -27.52
CA SER A 140 0.21 12.90 -28.44
C SER A 140 0.23 12.46 -29.91
N MET A 141 0.88 11.33 -30.23
CA MET A 141 0.85 10.74 -31.57
C MET A 141 -0.55 10.27 -31.97
N ALA A 142 -1.27 9.57 -31.08
CA ALA A 142 -2.66 9.17 -31.32
C ALA A 142 -3.56 10.38 -31.55
N LYS A 143 -3.39 11.44 -30.74
CA LYS A 143 -4.12 12.69 -30.88
C LYS A 143 -3.86 13.37 -32.22
N MET A 144 -2.61 13.38 -32.70
CA MET A 144 -2.30 13.89 -34.04
C MET A 144 -3.06 13.10 -35.11
N LEU A 145 -3.08 11.77 -35.01
CA LEU A 145 -3.77 10.90 -35.98
C LEU A 145 -5.29 11.06 -35.93
N LEU A 146 -5.85 11.35 -34.75
CA LEU A 146 -7.29 11.59 -34.56
C LEU A 146 -7.80 12.88 -35.25
N PHE A 147 -6.92 13.87 -35.43
CA PHE A 147 -7.27 15.15 -36.07
C PHE A 147 -6.61 15.38 -37.43
N ALA A 148 -5.74 14.47 -37.89
CA ALA A 148 -5.02 14.57 -39.16
C ALA A 148 -5.82 14.03 -40.37
N TYR A 149 -7.00 13.44 -40.15
CA TYR A 149 -7.92 12.97 -41.18
C TYR A 149 -9.35 13.44 -40.90
#